data_AF-A0A842J0M4-F1
#
_entry.id   AF-A0A842J0M4-F1
#
_cell.length_a   1.000
_cell.length_b   1.000
_cell.length_c   1.000
_cell.angle_alpha   90.00
_cell.angle_beta   90.00
_cell.angle_gamma   90.00
#
_symmetry.space_group_name_H-M   'P 1'
#
loop_
_entity.id
_entity.type
_entity.pdbx_description
1 polymer ?
#
loop_
_entity_poly.entity_id
_entity_poly.type
_entity_poly.pdbx_seq_one_letter_code
_entity_poly.pdbx_strand_id
1 'polypeptide(L)'
;MAKKKKILIGIIGTALFGIAFSFIQKPLNNRKVLNVIQQEIPDDKFYFIRGLDRDRSLSTNIRYRGIVYSDKLKAAESFSGIQVALENLNKAHLYGSEFKRQYEGALAYPLATAPMKENAKKIFGNDIIVYVDFPMIWDLKGQTEFVQNNIGKETDQIANMTGYIDVFVDDITKVDIDEYKKKLFDLHQKLYKTYNIDSILHLDVQDKKYLTHEQIESNIFYIFKDEPKVKELLKKHKENRNLNADELGYLTSYFVKYFEDEQASKISFEAYSYFVKKYQDINVILPKEMRKID
;
A
#
# COMPACT_ATOMS: atom_id res chain seq x y z
N MET A 1 -42.98 -9.65 48.46
CA MET A 1 -42.56 -9.69 47.04
C MET A 1 -42.15 -8.28 46.59
N ALA A 2 -40.97 -7.74 46.97
CA ALA A 2 -40.60 -6.35 46.61
C ALA A 2 -39.11 -5.96 46.79
N LYS A 3 -38.13 -6.84 46.53
CA LYS A 3 -36.70 -6.49 46.70
C LYS A 3 -35.75 -6.80 45.53
N LYS A 4 -36.24 -7.29 44.39
CA LYS A 4 -35.39 -7.62 43.21
C LYS A 4 -35.43 -6.61 42.05
N LYS A 5 -36.27 -5.57 42.07
CA LYS A 5 -36.41 -4.62 40.94
C LYS A 5 -35.43 -3.43 40.93
N LYS A 6 -34.72 -3.13 42.03
CA LYS A 6 -33.81 -1.95 42.08
C LYS A 6 -32.37 -2.22 41.59
N ILE A 7 -31.91 -3.47 41.57
CA ILE A 7 -30.53 -3.82 41.19
C ILE A 7 -30.37 -3.94 39.66
N LEU A 8 -31.44 -4.33 38.95
CA LEU A 8 -31.39 -4.51 37.49
C LEU A 8 -31.36 -3.18 36.71
N ILE A 9 -31.91 -2.10 37.29
CA ILE A 9 -31.91 -0.76 36.67
C ILE A 9 -30.52 -0.09 36.76
N GLY A 10 -29.72 -0.40 37.80
CA GLY A 10 -28.37 0.16 37.95
C GLY A 10 -27.31 -0.44 37.01
N ILE A 11 -27.45 -1.72 36.64
CA ILE A 11 -26.50 -2.43 35.74
C ILE A 11 -26.79 -2.14 34.27
N ILE A 12 -28.08 -1.98 33.91
CA ILE A 12 -28.48 -1.57 32.55
C ILE A 12 -28.11 -0.09 32.32
N GLY A 13 -28.23 0.77 33.35
CA GLY A 13 -27.83 2.17 33.29
C GLY A 13 -26.33 2.38 33.04
N THR A 14 -25.45 1.62 33.70
CA THR A 14 -23.98 1.72 33.54
C THR A 14 -23.46 1.09 32.24
N ALA A 15 -24.07 0.00 31.77
CA ALA A 15 -23.73 -0.60 30.47
C ALA A 15 -24.17 0.29 29.30
N LEU A 16 -25.37 0.88 29.35
CA LEU A 16 -25.83 1.85 28.35
C LEU A 16 -25.04 3.16 28.41
N PHE A 17 -24.67 3.64 29.62
CA PHE A 17 -23.79 4.79 29.74
C PHE A 17 -22.40 4.52 29.16
N GLY A 18 -21.79 3.36 29.42
CA GLY A 18 -20.47 3.00 28.89
C GLY A 18 -20.45 2.82 27.37
N ILE A 19 -21.52 2.26 26.80
CA ILE A 19 -21.71 2.12 25.36
C ILE A 19 -21.94 3.50 24.72
N ALA A 20 -22.83 4.32 25.28
CA ALA A 20 -23.05 5.70 24.82
C ALA A 20 -21.78 6.56 24.98
N PHE A 21 -21.03 6.43 26.09
CA PHE A 21 -19.75 7.13 26.29
C PHE A 21 -18.71 6.69 25.27
N SER A 22 -18.62 5.41 24.95
CA SER A 22 -17.74 4.88 23.90
C SER A 22 -18.12 5.42 22.51
N PHE A 23 -19.42 5.50 22.20
CA PHE A 23 -19.90 6.06 20.94
C PHE A 23 -19.83 7.59 20.87
N ILE A 24 -19.78 8.31 21.99
CA ILE A 24 -19.69 9.78 22.07
C ILE A 24 -18.23 10.26 22.19
N GLN A 25 -17.37 9.57 22.95
CA GLN A 25 -15.95 9.88 23.07
C GLN A 25 -15.17 9.65 21.77
N LYS A 26 -15.54 8.62 20.99
CA LYS A 26 -14.88 8.33 19.69
C LYS A 26 -15.00 9.49 18.67
N PRO A 27 -16.19 10.08 18.40
CA PRO A 27 -16.34 11.30 17.60
C PRO A 27 -15.62 12.53 18.17
N LEU A 28 -15.67 12.72 19.49
CA LEU A 28 -15.03 13.87 20.15
C LEU A 28 -13.51 13.83 20.03
N ASN A 29 -12.91 12.64 20.15
CA ASN A 29 -11.46 12.49 20.05
C ASN A 29 -10.96 12.60 18.60
N ASN A 30 -11.74 12.17 17.61
CA ASN A 30 -11.42 12.40 16.20
C ASN A 30 -11.38 13.90 15.87
N ARG A 31 -12.33 14.68 16.37
CA ARG A 31 -12.34 16.15 16.18
C ARG A 31 -11.12 16.82 16.80
N LYS A 32 -10.67 16.39 17.98
CA LYS A 32 -9.44 16.93 18.61
C LYS A 32 -8.21 16.73 17.72
N VAL A 33 -8.04 15.53 17.16
CA VAL A 33 -6.94 15.24 16.24
C VAL A 33 -7.03 16.06 14.98
N LEU A 34 -8.21 16.11 14.35
CA LEU A 34 -8.42 16.91 13.15
C LEU A 34 -8.13 18.39 13.40
N ASN A 35 -8.53 18.93 14.56
CA ASN A 35 -8.23 20.32 14.92
C ASN A 35 -6.73 20.58 15.05
N VAL A 36 -5.97 19.68 15.69
CA VAL A 36 -4.51 19.82 15.80
C VAL A 36 -3.87 19.77 14.41
N ILE A 37 -4.24 18.80 13.58
CA ILE A 37 -3.71 18.66 12.23
C ILE A 37 -4.06 19.88 11.37
N GLN A 38 -5.30 20.38 11.47
CA GLN A 38 -5.75 21.57 10.75
C GLN A 38 -5.02 22.84 11.19
N GLN A 39 -4.62 22.94 12.47
CA GLN A 39 -3.81 24.07 12.95
C GLN A 39 -2.40 24.04 12.38
N GLU A 40 -1.79 22.86 12.30
CA GLU A 40 -0.44 22.66 11.75
C GLU A 40 -0.40 22.77 10.22
N ILE A 41 -1.50 22.37 9.56
CA ILE A 41 -1.64 22.32 8.11
C ILE A 41 -2.99 22.97 7.73
N PRO A 42 -3.08 24.31 7.71
CA PRO A 42 -4.34 25.01 7.50
C PRO A 42 -4.89 24.90 6.06
N ASP A 43 -4.02 24.63 5.09
CA ASP A 43 -4.34 24.72 3.66
C ASP A 43 -4.91 23.42 3.05
N ASP A 44 -5.39 22.48 3.86
CA ASP A 44 -5.98 21.24 3.37
C ASP A 44 -7.21 20.84 4.21
N LYS A 45 -8.04 19.95 3.69
CA LYS A 45 -9.27 19.49 4.33
C LYS A 45 -9.09 18.06 4.81
N PHE A 46 -8.97 17.92 6.12
CA PHE A 46 -8.73 16.63 6.75
C PHE A 46 -10.02 15.92 7.17
N TYR A 47 -10.02 14.61 7.02
CA TYR A 47 -11.06 13.73 7.53
C TYR A 47 -10.48 12.43 8.06
N PHE A 48 -11.23 11.82 8.97
CA PHE A 48 -10.78 10.64 9.68
C PHE A 48 -11.41 9.40 9.06
N ILE A 49 -10.59 8.42 8.70
CA ILE A 49 -11.05 7.10 8.29
C ILE A 49 -10.87 6.11 9.43
N ARG A 50 -11.98 5.47 9.77
CA ARG A 50 -12.07 4.46 10.82
C ARG A 50 -11.98 3.06 10.21
N GLY A 51 -11.30 2.16 10.91
CA GLY A 51 -11.43 0.72 10.66
C GLY A 51 -10.47 0.12 9.63
N LEU A 52 -9.33 0.76 9.34
CA LEU A 52 -8.31 0.17 8.45
C LEU A 52 -7.39 -0.84 9.15
N ASP A 53 -7.43 -0.93 10.48
CA ASP A 53 -6.74 -1.97 11.23
C ASP A 53 -7.74 -2.79 12.05
N ARG A 54 -8.20 -3.91 11.48
CA ARG A 54 -8.49 -5.09 12.28
C ARG A 54 -7.29 -6.05 12.35
N ASP A 55 -6.36 -6.01 11.39
CA ASP A 55 -5.40 -7.11 11.21
C ASP A 55 -3.90 -6.75 11.14
N ARG A 56 -3.46 -5.50 11.35
CA ARG A 56 -2.01 -5.17 11.40
C ARG A 56 -1.56 -4.46 12.68
N SER A 57 -1.40 -5.24 13.75
CA SER A 57 -0.37 -4.95 14.77
C SER A 57 0.04 -6.23 15.49
N LEU A 58 1.01 -6.96 14.92
CA LEU A 58 1.64 -8.10 15.59
C LEU A 58 2.83 -7.67 16.50
N SER A 59 3.18 -6.38 16.56
CA SER A 59 4.35 -5.91 17.33
C SER A 59 4.12 -4.72 18.26
N THR A 60 2.94 -4.09 18.28
CA THR A 60 2.64 -3.00 19.22
C THR A 60 1.33 -3.24 19.95
N ASN A 61 1.29 -3.04 21.28
CA ASN A 61 0.10 -3.15 22.13
C ASN A 61 -1.00 -2.08 21.83
N ILE A 62 -0.92 -1.37 20.70
CA ILE A 62 -1.82 -0.28 20.32
C ILE A 62 -3.09 -0.89 19.73
N ARG A 63 -4.23 -0.75 20.43
CA ARG A 63 -5.47 -1.48 20.12
C ARG A 63 -6.34 -0.85 19.03
N TYR A 64 -6.06 0.38 18.61
CA TYR A 64 -6.77 1.02 17.50
C TYR A 64 -5.92 2.12 16.86
N ARG A 65 -5.67 1.99 15.56
CA ARG A 65 -5.11 3.03 14.70
C ARG A 65 -6.17 3.48 13.71
N GLY A 66 -6.34 4.78 13.54
CA GLY A 66 -7.09 5.32 12.41
C GLY A 66 -6.16 6.12 11.51
N ILE A 67 -6.61 6.38 10.29
CA ILE A 67 -5.87 7.20 9.34
C ILE A 67 -6.58 8.53 9.21
N VAL A 68 -5.85 9.62 9.39
CA VAL A 68 -6.29 10.94 8.93
C VAL A 68 -5.80 11.11 7.50
N TYR A 69 -6.73 11.46 6.62
CA TYR A 69 -6.50 11.62 5.19
C TYR A 69 -7.05 12.97 4.75
N SER A 70 -6.83 13.35 3.50
CA SER A 70 -7.21 14.67 3.01
C SER A 70 -7.50 14.71 1.52
N ASP A 71 -8.05 15.83 1.07
CA ASP A 71 -8.33 16.06 -0.34
C ASP A 71 -7.04 16.14 -1.17
N LYS A 72 -5.96 16.76 -0.65
CA LYS A 72 -4.66 16.77 -1.36
C LYS A 72 -4.03 15.38 -1.43
N LEU A 73 -4.12 14.56 -0.37
CA LEU A 73 -3.63 13.17 -0.42
C LEU A 73 -4.39 12.34 -1.44
N LYS A 74 -5.71 12.54 -1.53
CA LYS A 74 -6.55 11.91 -2.56
C LYS A 74 -6.13 12.35 -3.96
N ALA A 75 -5.96 13.65 -4.17
CA ALA A 75 -5.57 14.22 -5.47
C ALA A 75 -4.17 13.78 -5.91
N ALA A 76 -3.27 13.54 -4.96
CA ALA A 76 -1.95 12.97 -5.22
C ALA A 76 -1.98 11.44 -5.45
N GLU A 77 -3.14 10.79 -5.35
CA GLU A 77 -3.30 9.33 -5.39
C GLU A 77 -2.43 8.60 -4.35
N SER A 78 -2.25 9.20 -3.17
CA SER A 78 -1.45 8.59 -2.10
C SER A 78 -2.22 7.51 -1.35
N PHE A 79 -1.64 6.33 -1.19
CA PHE A 79 -2.18 5.29 -0.32
C PHE A 79 -1.74 5.44 1.14
N SER A 80 -0.86 6.41 1.40
CA SER A 80 -0.41 6.77 2.74
C SER A 80 -1.30 7.87 3.32
N GLY A 81 -1.47 7.85 4.65
CA GLY A 81 -2.07 8.94 5.40
C GLY A 81 -1.41 9.10 6.75
N ILE A 82 -1.93 10.00 7.59
CA ILE A 82 -1.38 10.25 8.92
C ILE A 82 -1.91 9.17 9.86
N GLN A 83 -1.02 8.33 10.38
CA GLN A 83 -1.38 7.27 11.31
C GLN A 83 -1.56 7.84 12.71
N VAL A 84 -2.71 7.56 13.32
CA VAL A 84 -3.05 8.06 14.65
C VAL A 84 -3.42 6.91 15.57
N ALA A 85 -2.60 6.69 16.61
CA ALA A 85 -2.93 5.79 17.70
C ALA A 85 -4.01 6.41 18.60
N LEU A 86 -5.17 5.76 18.72
CA LEU A 86 -6.31 6.31 19.45
C LEU A 86 -6.10 6.39 20.98
N GLU A 87 -5.12 5.68 21.51
CA GLU A 87 -4.82 5.69 22.95
C GLU A 87 -4.17 7.01 23.40
N ASN A 88 -3.63 7.81 22.46
CA ASN A 88 -2.93 9.07 22.72
C ASN A 88 -3.74 10.33 22.37
N LEU A 89 -5.04 10.21 22.10
CA LEU A 89 -5.87 11.32 21.58
C LEU A 89 -5.97 12.52 22.53
N ASN A 90 -5.88 12.30 23.85
CA ASN A 90 -5.87 13.39 24.83
C ASN A 90 -4.57 14.19 24.85
N LYS A 91 -3.50 13.66 24.21
CA LYS A 91 -2.19 14.30 24.06
C LYS A 91 -1.89 14.68 22.61
N ALA A 92 -2.89 14.70 21.72
CA ALA A 92 -2.72 14.97 20.29
C ALA A 92 -1.91 16.24 19.99
N HIS A 93 -2.06 17.29 20.81
CA HIS A 93 -1.33 18.56 20.69
C HIS A 93 0.20 18.41 20.81
N LEU A 94 0.71 17.34 21.44
CA LEU A 94 2.14 17.07 21.54
C LEU A 94 2.72 16.46 20.25
N TYR A 95 1.86 16.11 19.28
CA TYR A 95 2.25 15.40 18.06
C TYR A 95 2.05 16.24 16.80
N GLY A 96 1.84 17.56 16.91
CA GLY A 96 1.60 18.43 15.75
C GLY A 96 2.71 18.35 14.69
N SER A 97 3.97 18.48 15.11
CA SER A 97 5.14 18.35 14.23
C SER A 97 5.26 16.96 13.61
N GLU A 98 4.91 15.91 14.35
CA GLU A 98 4.89 14.53 13.86
C GLU A 98 3.82 14.34 12.78
N PHE A 99 2.62 14.89 12.98
CA PHE A 99 1.55 14.84 11.98
C PHE A 99 1.95 15.56 10.70
N LYS A 100 2.60 16.72 10.82
CA LYS A 100 3.13 17.45 9.66
C LYS A 100 4.15 16.61 8.90
N ARG A 101 5.11 15.99 9.58
CA ARG A 101 6.10 15.11 8.95
C ARG A 101 5.45 13.91 8.24
N GLN A 102 4.51 13.24 8.89
CA GLN A 102 3.78 12.11 8.28
C GLN A 102 2.97 12.55 7.05
N TYR A 103 2.32 13.72 7.12
CA TYR A 103 1.57 14.28 5.99
C TYR A 103 2.48 14.60 4.80
N GLU A 104 3.62 15.24 5.03
CA GLU A 104 4.60 15.53 3.98
C GLU A 104 5.17 14.24 3.37
N GLY A 105 5.46 13.23 4.20
CA GLY A 105 5.86 11.90 3.72
C GLY A 105 4.77 11.22 2.88
N ALA A 106 3.51 11.30 3.32
CA ALA A 106 2.38 10.74 2.58
C ALA A 106 2.18 11.42 1.21
N LEU A 107 2.37 12.74 1.11
CA LEU A 107 2.37 13.45 -0.18
C LEU A 107 3.57 13.09 -1.07
N ALA A 108 4.73 12.78 -0.47
CA ALA A 108 5.91 12.37 -1.21
C ALA A 108 5.80 10.94 -1.76
N TYR A 109 5.01 10.05 -1.14
CA TYR A 109 4.94 8.63 -1.50
C TYR A 109 4.64 8.35 -2.99
N PRO A 110 3.62 8.97 -3.64
CA PRO A 110 3.38 8.77 -5.07
C PRO A 110 4.60 9.11 -5.92
N LEU A 111 5.28 10.21 -5.61
CA LEU A 111 6.48 10.68 -6.32
C LEU A 111 7.68 9.75 -6.06
N ALA A 112 7.85 9.28 -4.82
CA ALA A 112 8.91 8.35 -4.42
C ALA A 112 8.81 7.01 -5.17
N THR A 113 7.58 6.54 -5.39
CA THR A 113 7.32 5.25 -6.05
C THR A 113 7.27 5.33 -7.56
N ALA A 114 7.12 6.53 -8.14
CA ALA A 114 6.97 6.72 -9.58
C ALA A 114 8.12 6.10 -10.40
N PRO A 115 9.42 6.26 -10.05
CA PRO A 115 10.51 5.62 -10.78
C PRO A 115 10.35 4.10 -10.91
N MET A 116 9.95 3.41 -9.83
CA MET A 116 9.69 1.97 -9.85
C MET A 116 8.45 1.65 -10.70
N LYS A 117 7.31 2.26 -10.37
CA LYS A 117 6.02 1.95 -10.99
C LYS A 117 6.02 2.19 -12.50
N GLU A 118 6.54 3.33 -12.93
CA GLU A 118 6.57 3.68 -14.35
C GLU A 118 7.53 2.81 -15.16
N ASN A 119 8.73 2.54 -14.65
CA ASN A 119 9.69 1.71 -15.38
C ASN A 119 9.28 0.24 -15.38
N ALA A 120 8.71 -0.28 -14.29
CA ALA A 120 8.14 -1.62 -14.27
C ALA A 120 7.01 -1.76 -15.30
N LYS A 121 6.07 -0.81 -15.36
CA LYS A 121 4.99 -0.83 -16.37
C LYS A 121 5.50 -0.77 -17.82
N LYS A 122 6.55 0.00 -18.09
CA LYS A 122 7.20 0.05 -19.41
C LYS A 122 7.82 -1.29 -19.81
N ILE A 123 8.34 -2.05 -18.85
CA ILE A 123 9.07 -3.31 -19.10
C ILE A 123 8.11 -4.52 -19.16
N PHE A 124 7.13 -4.57 -18.24
CA PHE A 124 6.29 -5.73 -18.03
C PHE A 124 4.85 -5.56 -18.55
N GLY A 125 4.43 -4.35 -18.89
CA GLY A 125 3.06 -4.04 -19.33
C GLY A 125 2.25 -3.27 -18.30
N ASN A 126 1.07 -2.78 -18.71
CA ASN A 126 0.23 -1.94 -17.86
C ASN A 126 -0.60 -2.72 -16.84
N ASP A 127 -0.91 -3.99 -17.09
CA ASP A 127 -1.78 -4.86 -16.28
C ASP A 127 -1.08 -5.58 -15.13
N ILE A 128 0.05 -5.04 -14.69
CA ILE A 128 0.81 -5.53 -13.54
C ILE A 128 0.37 -4.84 -12.24
N ILE A 129 0.74 -5.42 -11.10
CA ILE A 129 0.70 -4.74 -9.80
C ILE A 129 2.13 -4.37 -9.42
N VAL A 130 2.31 -3.15 -8.89
CA VAL A 130 3.59 -2.69 -8.37
C VAL A 130 3.38 -2.07 -7.00
N TYR A 131 3.83 -2.76 -5.97
CA TYR A 131 3.87 -2.27 -4.60
C TYR A 131 5.31 -1.93 -4.21
N VAL A 132 5.49 -0.81 -3.51
CA VAL A 132 6.81 -0.34 -3.11
C VAL A 132 6.80 -0.07 -1.62
N ASP A 133 7.76 -0.66 -0.93
CA ASP A 133 8.03 -0.43 0.48
C ASP A 133 9.34 0.34 0.66
N PHE A 134 9.37 1.19 1.69
CA PHE A 134 10.51 2.02 2.04
C PHE A 134 11.01 1.67 3.44
N PRO A 135 12.21 1.10 3.57
CA PRO A 135 12.81 0.81 4.88
C PRO A 135 12.93 2.05 5.78
N MET A 136 13.11 3.23 5.17
CA MET A 136 13.35 4.52 5.83
C MET A 136 12.15 5.47 5.67
N ILE A 137 10.95 5.01 6.01
CA ILE A 137 9.69 5.74 5.78
C ILE A 137 9.62 7.13 6.45
N TRP A 138 10.40 7.37 7.51
CA TRP A 138 10.42 8.65 8.24
C TRP A 138 11.10 9.80 7.50
N ASP A 139 11.92 9.50 6.48
CA ASP A 139 12.58 10.49 5.61
C ASP A 139 12.19 10.30 4.13
N LEU A 140 10.93 9.92 3.89
CA LEU A 140 10.46 9.65 2.53
C LEU A 140 10.52 10.90 1.65
N LYS A 141 10.20 12.07 2.20
CA LYS A 141 10.27 13.36 1.50
C LYS A 141 11.72 13.68 1.08
N GLY A 142 12.67 13.61 2.00
CA GLY A 142 14.08 13.88 1.71
C GLY A 142 14.64 12.95 0.63
N GLN A 143 14.34 11.65 0.73
CA GLN A 143 14.73 10.68 -0.31
C GLN A 143 14.08 10.97 -1.66
N THR A 144 12.81 11.38 -1.68
CA THR A 144 12.11 11.75 -2.92
C THR A 144 12.76 12.95 -3.59
N GLU A 145 13.03 14.02 -2.82
CA GLU A 145 13.70 15.22 -3.32
C GLU A 145 15.12 14.91 -3.81
N PHE A 146 15.85 14.06 -3.08
CA PHE A 146 17.17 13.58 -3.51
C PHE A 146 17.09 12.88 -4.86
N VAL A 147 16.21 11.90 -5.04
CA VAL A 147 16.07 11.16 -6.31
C VAL A 147 15.73 12.11 -7.45
N GLN A 148 14.74 13.01 -7.26
CA GLN A 148 14.31 13.95 -8.29
C GLN A 148 15.41 14.92 -8.72
N ASN A 149 16.20 15.43 -7.77
CA ASN A 149 17.28 16.37 -8.05
C ASN A 149 18.51 15.73 -8.72
N ASN A 150 18.63 14.40 -8.66
CA ASN A 150 19.80 13.65 -9.10
C ASN A 150 19.52 12.67 -10.25
N ILE A 151 18.36 12.77 -10.92
CA ILE A 151 18.06 11.93 -12.09
C ILE A 151 19.17 12.08 -13.15
N GLY A 152 19.77 10.96 -13.54
CA GLY A 152 20.83 10.87 -14.55
C GLY A 152 22.19 11.42 -14.12
N LYS A 153 22.36 11.78 -12.84
CA LYS A 153 23.62 12.28 -12.27
C LYS A 153 24.25 11.21 -11.41
N GLU A 154 25.58 11.10 -11.46
CA GLU A 154 26.33 10.28 -10.51
C GLU A 154 26.36 10.96 -9.13
N THR A 155 26.14 10.18 -8.07
CA THR A 155 26.11 10.67 -6.69
C THR A 155 26.80 9.70 -5.73
N ASP A 156 27.38 10.25 -4.67
CA ASP A 156 27.98 9.44 -3.57
C ASP A 156 26.93 8.88 -2.60
N GLN A 157 25.68 9.37 -2.71
CA GLN A 157 24.53 8.91 -1.92
C GLN A 157 23.62 8.02 -2.76
N ILE A 158 22.84 7.17 -2.11
CA ILE A 158 21.88 6.27 -2.77
C ILE A 158 20.62 6.12 -1.93
N ALA A 159 19.45 6.17 -2.57
CA ALA A 159 18.17 5.90 -1.95
C ALA A 159 17.91 4.39 -1.91
N ASN A 160 17.13 3.91 -0.95
CA ASN A 160 16.82 2.48 -0.81
C ASN A 160 15.31 2.23 -0.92
N MET A 161 14.92 1.21 -1.67
CA MET A 161 13.52 0.74 -1.69
C MET A 161 13.42 -0.76 -1.94
N THR A 162 12.28 -1.33 -1.57
CA THR A 162 11.92 -2.70 -1.92
C THR A 162 10.70 -2.67 -2.84
N GLY A 163 10.84 -3.22 -4.04
CA GLY A 163 9.78 -3.34 -5.03
C GLY A 163 9.21 -4.76 -5.05
N TYR A 164 7.89 -4.86 -5.08
CA TYR A 164 7.13 -6.09 -5.29
C TYR A 164 6.30 -5.92 -6.56
N ILE A 165 6.52 -6.81 -7.53
CA ILE A 165 5.93 -6.72 -8.87
C ILE A 165 5.19 -8.02 -9.15
N ASP A 166 3.90 -7.94 -9.44
CA ASP A 166 3.11 -9.10 -9.85
C ASP A 166 2.77 -8.98 -11.33
N VAL A 167 3.17 -9.99 -12.11
CA VAL A 167 2.90 -10.10 -13.54
C VAL A 167 1.96 -11.26 -13.80
N PHE A 168 0.96 -11.03 -14.65
CA PHE A 168 -0.08 -12.01 -14.94
C PHE A 168 0.02 -12.51 -16.37
N VAL A 169 0.15 -13.82 -16.53
CA VAL A 169 0.28 -14.51 -17.82
C VAL A 169 -0.87 -15.51 -18.02
N ASP A 170 -1.12 -15.92 -19.26
CA ASP A 170 -2.19 -16.89 -19.54
C ASP A 170 -1.86 -18.31 -19.03
N ASP A 171 -0.58 -18.67 -19.01
CA ASP A 171 -0.09 -19.98 -18.58
C ASP A 171 1.33 -19.86 -18.03
N ILE A 172 1.46 -19.95 -16.71
CA ILE A 172 2.77 -19.85 -16.02
C ILE A 172 3.77 -20.91 -16.47
N THR A 173 3.32 -22.07 -16.95
CA THR A 173 4.22 -23.17 -17.33
C THR A 173 4.97 -22.91 -18.64
N LYS A 174 4.52 -21.90 -19.40
CA LYS A 174 5.12 -21.48 -20.68
C LYS A 174 6.02 -20.24 -20.56
N VAL A 175 6.25 -19.76 -19.34
CA VAL A 175 7.06 -18.56 -19.09
C VAL A 175 8.53 -18.82 -19.45
N ASP A 176 9.12 -17.92 -20.25
CA ASP A 176 10.56 -17.87 -20.48
C ASP A 176 11.26 -17.22 -19.26
N ILE A 177 11.85 -18.06 -18.42
CA ILE A 177 12.55 -17.62 -17.19
C ILE A 177 13.71 -16.66 -17.51
N ASP A 178 14.45 -16.89 -18.60
CA ASP A 178 15.61 -16.06 -18.94
C ASP A 178 15.19 -14.68 -19.45
N GLU A 179 14.06 -14.60 -20.16
CA GLU A 179 13.46 -13.31 -20.56
C GLU A 179 13.10 -12.47 -19.33
N TYR A 180 12.42 -13.07 -18.34
CA TYR A 180 12.02 -12.37 -17.12
C TYR A 180 13.21 -11.98 -16.24
N LYS A 181 14.27 -12.80 -16.18
CA LYS A 181 15.54 -12.40 -15.54
C LYS A 181 16.13 -11.15 -16.19
N LYS A 182 16.19 -11.09 -17.52
CA LYS A 182 16.72 -9.92 -18.25
C LYS A 182 15.88 -8.67 -17.98
N LYS A 183 14.55 -8.78 -18.08
CA LYS A 183 13.62 -7.68 -17.78
C LYS A 183 13.78 -7.15 -16.35
N LEU A 184 13.87 -8.04 -15.35
CA LEU A 184 14.04 -7.65 -13.96
C LEU A 184 15.41 -7.01 -13.72
N PHE A 185 16.46 -7.54 -14.34
CA PHE A 185 17.80 -6.95 -14.29
C PHE A 185 17.84 -5.55 -14.91
N ASP A 186 17.18 -5.36 -16.06
CA ASP A 186 17.10 -4.06 -16.73
C ASP A 186 16.37 -3.02 -15.86
N LEU A 187 15.29 -3.41 -15.18
CA LEU A 187 14.62 -2.56 -14.20
C LEU A 187 15.57 -2.16 -13.07
N HIS A 188 16.25 -3.14 -12.45
CA HIS A 188 17.22 -2.89 -11.38
C HIS A 188 18.32 -1.92 -11.84
N GLN A 189 18.92 -2.16 -13.01
CA GLN A 189 19.96 -1.30 -13.57
C GLN A 189 19.44 0.11 -13.88
N LYS A 190 18.20 0.23 -14.36
CA LYS A 190 17.58 1.52 -14.64
C LYS A 190 17.40 2.33 -13.36
N LEU A 191 16.88 1.72 -12.29
CA LEU A 191 16.71 2.34 -10.98
C LEU A 191 18.05 2.81 -10.40
N TYR A 192 19.06 1.94 -10.43
CA TYR A 192 20.39 2.26 -9.93
C TYR A 192 21.03 3.40 -10.71
N LYS A 193 21.18 3.25 -12.04
CA LYS A 193 21.97 4.18 -12.87
C LYS A 193 21.27 5.49 -13.18
N THR A 194 19.94 5.48 -13.31
CA THR A 194 19.19 6.69 -13.69
C THR A 194 18.65 7.44 -12.47
N TYR A 195 18.29 6.74 -11.40
CA TYR A 195 17.58 7.35 -10.28
C TYR A 195 18.36 7.32 -8.96
N ASN A 196 19.56 6.73 -8.93
CA ASN A 196 20.35 6.54 -7.72
C ASN A 196 19.55 5.81 -6.64
N ILE A 197 18.86 4.74 -7.06
CA ILE A 197 18.06 3.88 -6.18
C ILE A 197 18.71 2.49 -6.13
N ASP A 198 19.11 2.08 -4.93
CA ASP A 198 19.43 0.71 -4.62
C ASP A 198 18.15 -0.05 -4.28
N SER A 199 17.77 -1.01 -5.13
CA SER A 199 16.48 -1.70 -5.00
C SER A 199 16.65 -3.18 -4.71
N ILE A 200 15.89 -3.68 -3.75
CA ILE A 200 15.57 -5.10 -3.65
C ILE A 200 14.29 -5.33 -4.45
N LEU A 201 14.32 -6.22 -5.45
CA LEU A 201 13.15 -6.50 -6.28
C LEU A 201 12.67 -7.93 -6.07
N HIS A 202 11.39 -8.06 -5.78
CA HIS A 202 10.63 -9.30 -5.81
C HIS A 202 9.67 -9.23 -7.00
N LEU A 203 9.74 -10.22 -7.88
CA LEU A 203 8.84 -10.34 -9.01
C LEU A 203 8.16 -11.70 -8.95
N ASP A 204 6.83 -11.71 -8.94
CA ASP A 204 6.02 -12.92 -8.99
C ASP A 204 5.27 -12.99 -10.33
N VAL A 205 5.49 -14.06 -11.08
CA VAL A 205 4.75 -14.36 -12.32
C VAL A 205 3.69 -15.42 -12.05
N GLN A 206 2.42 -15.09 -12.34
CA GLN A 206 1.24 -15.86 -11.90
C GLN A 206 0.21 -15.99 -13.03
N ASP A 207 -0.68 -16.98 -12.94
CA ASP A 207 -1.75 -17.12 -13.94
C ASP A 207 -2.78 -15.98 -13.77
N LYS A 208 -3.18 -15.38 -14.89
CA LYS A 208 -4.19 -14.30 -14.94
C LYS A 208 -5.55 -14.72 -14.39
N LYS A 209 -5.87 -16.02 -14.39
CA LYS A 209 -7.12 -16.56 -13.82
C LYS A 209 -7.31 -16.25 -12.34
N TYR A 210 -6.23 -15.97 -11.59
CA TYR A 210 -6.30 -15.60 -10.18
C TYR A 210 -6.74 -14.14 -9.95
N LEU A 211 -6.74 -13.29 -10.99
CA LEU A 211 -7.28 -11.93 -10.93
C LEU A 211 -8.82 -11.91 -11.03
N THR A 212 -9.47 -12.56 -10.08
CA THR A 212 -10.93 -12.57 -9.98
C THR A 212 -11.47 -11.18 -9.61
N HIS A 213 -12.77 -10.97 -9.84
CA HIS A 213 -13.44 -9.74 -9.41
C HIS A 213 -13.27 -9.47 -7.91
N GLU A 214 -13.42 -10.50 -7.09
CA GLU A 214 -13.30 -10.42 -5.63
C GLU A 214 -11.87 -10.06 -5.19
N GLN A 215 -10.86 -10.62 -5.86
CA GLN A 215 -9.46 -10.28 -5.60
C GLN A 215 -9.17 -8.82 -5.97
N ILE A 216 -9.64 -8.35 -7.13
CA ILE A 216 -9.45 -6.95 -7.53
C ILE A 216 -10.19 -5.99 -6.58
N GLU A 217 -11.47 -6.24 -6.30
CA GLU A 217 -12.29 -5.36 -5.45
C GLU A 217 -11.75 -5.26 -4.02
N SER A 218 -11.26 -6.37 -3.46
CA SER A 218 -10.75 -6.41 -2.08
C SER A 218 -9.44 -5.64 -1.91
N ASN A 219 -8.58 -5.62 -2.92
CA ASN A 219 -7.26 -4.99 -2.86
C ASN A 219 -7.26 -3.50 -3.24
N ILE A 220 -8.29 -2.99 -3.92
CA ILE A 220 -8.44 -1.55 -4.19
C ILE A 220 -8.56 -0.77 -2.88
N PHE A 221 -7.76 0.29 -2.74
CA PHE A 221 -7.83 1.19 -1.60
C PHE A 221 -9.25 1.76 -1.45
N TYR A 222 -9.82 1.64 -0.25
CA TYR A 222 -11.24 1.95 -0.01
C TYR A 222 -11.65 3.38 -0.44
N ILE A 223 -10.76 4.39 -0.37
CA ILE A 223 -11.06 5.76 -0.84
C ILE A 223 -11.42 5.79 -2.33
N PHE A 224 -10.79 4.92 -3.13
CA PHE A 224 -10.95 4.89 -4.57
C PHE A 224 -12.03 3.92 -5.04
N LYS A 225 -12.60 3.10 -4.14
CA LYS A 225 -13.70 2.17 -4.49
C LYS A 225 -14.93 2.89 -5.03
N ASP A 226 -15.16 4.11 -4.55
CA ASP A 226 -16.31 4.90 -4.98
C ASP A 226 -16.07 5.76 -6.24
N GLU A 227 -14.85 5.75 -6.79
CA GLU A 227 -14.55 6.49 -8.02
C GLU A 227 -15.38 5.97 -9.20
N PRO A 228 -16.00 6.84 -10.02
CA PRO A 228 -16.92 6.42 -11.08
C PRO A 228 -16.33 5.39 -12.03
N LYS A 229 -15.09 5.61 -12.48
CA LYS A 229 -14.38 4.72 -13.41
C LYS A 229 -14.02 3.38 -12.74
N VAL A 230 -13.67 3.39 -11.46
CA VAL A 230 -13.41 2.15 -10.70
C VAL A 230 -14.69 1.31 -10.61
N LYS A 231 -15.84 1.93 -10.25
CA LYS A 231 -17.14 1.22 -10.21
C LYS A 231 -17.53 0.65 -11.57
N GLU A 232 -17.35 1.43 -12.62
CA GLU A 232 -17.64 1.00 -14.00
C GLU A 232 -16.85 -0.24 -14.38
N LEU A 233 -15.52 -0.22 -14.18
CA LEU A 233 -14.64 -1.33 -14.55
C LEU A 233 -14.84 -2.55 -13.66
N LEU A 234 -15.08 -2.37 -12.35
CA LEU A 234 -15.43 -3.47 -11.45
C LEU A 234 -16.73 -4.15 -11.87
N LYS A 235 -17.75 -3.37 -12.25
CA LYS A 235 -19.01 -3.91 -12.79
C LYS A 235 -18.77 -4.66 -14.10
N LYS A 236 -17.99 -4.09 -15.02
CA LYS A 236 -17.61 -4.72 -16.28
C LYS A 236 -16.96 -6.09 -16.05
N HIS A 237 -15.99 -6.16 -15.13
CA HIS A 237 -15.29 -7.41 -14.79
C HIS A 237 -16.23 -8.45 -14.15
N LYS A 238 -17.12 -8.01 -13.26
CA LYS A 238 -18.14 -8.89 -12.62
C LYS A 238 -19.09 -9.54 -13.62
N GLU A 239 -19.40 -8.84 -14.72
CA GLU A 239 -20.24 -9.35 -15.80
C GLU A 239 -19.47 -10.31 -16.75
N ASN A 240 -18.31 -10.83 -16.32
CA ASN A 240 -17.40 -11.68 -17.10
C ASN A 240 -16.96 -11.05 -18.43
N ARG A 241 -16.94 -9.71 -18.52
CA ARG A 241 -16.38 -9.03 -19.69
C ARG A 241 -14.88 -8.87 -19.45
N ASN A 242 -14.08 -9.37 -20.39
CA ASN A 242 -12.63 -9.21 -20.35
C ASN A 242 -12.26 -7.73 -20.28
N LEU A 243 -11.48 -7.39 -19.25
CA LEU A 243 -10.76 -6.13 -19.18
C LEU A 243 -9.53 -6.21 -20.08
N ASN A 244 -9.28 -5.17 -20.87
CA ASN A 244 -8.01 -5.05 -21.58
C ASN A 244 -6.88 -4.66 -20.60
N ALA A 245 -5.64 -4.64 -21.09
CA ALA A 245 -4.48 -4.39 -20.23
C ALA A 245 -4.51 -3.00 -19.57
N ASP A 246 -4.99 -1.96 -20.26
CA ASP A 246 -5.07 -0.61 -19.71
C ASP A 246 -6.18 -0.47 -18.65
N GLU A 247 -7.32 -1.13 -18.86
CA GLU A 247 -8.42 -1.18 -17.91
C GLU A 247 -8.04 -1.93 -16.63
N LEU A 248 -7.39 -3.08 -16.77
CA LEU A 248 -6.88 -3.83 -15.65
C LEU A 248 -5.78 -3.05 -14.92
N GLY A 249 -4.86 -2.44 -15.68
CA GLY A 249 -3.79 -1.58 -15.16
C GLY A 249 -4.28 -0.34 -14.41
N TYR A 250 -5.47 0.17 -14.75
CA TYR A 250 -6.14 1.25 -14.03
C TYR A 250 -6.74 0.78 -12.70
N LEU A 251 -7.25 -0.46 -12.61
CA LEU A 251 -7.73 -1.01 -11.35
C LEU A 251 -6.56 -1.37 -10.42
N THR A 252 -5.52 -2.03 -10.96
CA THR A 252 -4.35 -2.47 -10.19
C THR A 252 -3.50 -1.31 -9.69
N SER A 253 -3.57 -0.13 -10.32
CA SER A 253 -2.87 1.06 -9.81
C SER A 253 -3.36 1.50 -8.43
N TYR A 254 -4.59 1.15 -8.04
CA TYR A 254 -5.17 1.46 -6.73
C TYR A 254 -4.95 0.36 -5.67
N PHE A 255 -4.12 -0.65 -5.95
CA PHE A 255 -3.80 -1.68 -4.98
C PHE A 255 -2.89 -1.12 -3.87
N VAL A 256 -3.20 -1.49 -2.63
CA VAL A 256 -2.43 -1.06 -1.44
C VAL A 256 -1.35 -2.05 -1.02
N LYS A 257 -1.28 -3.21 -1.67
CA LYS A 257 -0.31 -4.27 -1.42
C LYS A 257 -0.04 -5.04 -2.70
N TYR A 258 1.04 -5.83 -2.70
CA TYR A 258 1.29 -6.85 -3.72
C TYR A 258 0.18 -7.91 -3.72
N PHE A 259 0.07 -8.64 -4.82
CA PHE A 259 -0.93 -9.70 -4.97
C PHE A 259 -0.59 -10.90 -4.08
N GLU A 260 -1.53 -11.25 -3.21
CA GLU A 260 -1.36 -12.32 -2.25
C GLU A 260 -2.54 -13.27 -2.35
N ASP A 261 -2.33 -14.39 -3.02
CA ASP A 261 -3.27 -15.51 -3.08
C ASP A 261 -2.50 -16.79 -2.75
N GLU A 262 -2.81 -17.40 -1.60
CA GLU A 262 -2.16 -18.63 -1.13
C GLU A 262 -2.40 -19.83 -2.05
N GLN A 263 -3.44 -19.77 -2.88
CA GLN A 263 -3.77 -20.81 -3.86
C GLN A 263 -3.09 -20.57 -5.20
N ALA A 264 -2.55 -19.38 -5.44
CA ALA A 264 -1.92 -19.04 -6.69
C ALA A 264 -0.52 -19.64 -6.81
N SER A 265 -0.38 -20.51 -7.81
CA SER A 265 0.92 -20.93 -8.32
C SER A 265 1.70 -19.74 -8.88
N LYS A 266 2.97 -19.61 -8.48
CA LYS A 266 3.83 -18.51 -8.91
C LYS A 266 5.28 -18.92 -9.14
N ILE A 267 5.90 -18.28 -10.12
CA ILE A 267 7.36 -18.25 -10.28
C ILE A 267 7.86 -16.97 -9.62
N SER A 268 8.66 -17.10 -8.56
CA SER A 268 9.23 -15.96 -7.87
C SER A 268 10.66 -15.70 -8.32
N PHE A 269 10.97 -14.44 -8.62
CA PHE A 269 12.29 -13.95 -8.97
C PHE A 269 12.74 -12.95 -7.90
N GLU A 270 13.97 -13.10 -7.42
CA GLU A 270 14.52 -12.22 -6.38
C GLU A 270 15.83 -11.60 -6.85
N ALA A 271 15.85 -10.27 -6.90
CA ALA A 271 17.03 -9.49 -7.23
C ALA A 271 17.44 -8.63 -6.04
N TYR A 272 18.45 -9.10 -5.31
CA TYR A 272 19.06 -8.38 -4.21
C TYR A 272 20.24 -7.57 -4.72
N SER A 273 20.22 -6.25 -4.50
CA SER A 273 21.18 -5.31 -5.07
C SER A 273 22.65 -5.67 -4.83
N TYR A 274 22.99 -6.16 -3.64
CA TYR A 274 24.35 -6.56 -3.30
C TYR A 274 24.84 -7.79 -4.08
N PHE A 275 23.93 -8.69 -4.49
CA PHE A 275 24.26 -9.99 -5.09
C PHE A 275 24.13 -10.02 -6.61
N VAL A 276 23.27 -9.18 -7.21
CA VAL A 276 22.99 -9.22 -8.65
C VAL A 276 23.94 -8.32 -9.43
N LYS A 277 24.88 -8.90 -10.18
CA LYS A 277 25.80 -8.18 -11.08
C LYS A 277 25.48 -8.40 -12.56
N LYS A 278 24.84 -9.51 -12.89
CA LYS A 278 24.29 -9.87 -14.21
C LYS A 278 22.95 -10.59 -14.04
N TYR A 279 22.13 -10.63 -15.09
CA TYR A 279 20.78 -11.20 -15.00
C TYR A 279 20.75 -12.67 -14.56
N GLN A 280 21.80 -13.44 -14.83
CA GLN A 280 21.89 -14.85 -14.41
C GLN A 280 21.93 -15.02 -12.90
N ASP A 281 22.40 -14.01 -12.16
CA ASP A 281 22.53 -14.03 -10.70
C ASP A 281 21.16 -13.91 -9.98
N ILE A 282 20.09 -13.60 -10.71
CA ILE A 282 18.73 -13.53 -10.16
C ILE A 282 18.29 -14.92 -9.70
N ASN A 283 17.90 -14.99 -8.43
CA ASN A 283 17.35 -16.21 -7.84
C ASN A 283 15.95 -16.47 -8.40
N VAL A 284 15.62 -17.74 -8.65
CA VAL A 284 14.32 -18.16 -9.18
C VAL A 284 13.78 -19.32 -8.35
N ILE A 285 12.57 -19.15 -7.84
CA ILE A 285 11.85 -20.15 -7.06
C ILE A 285 10.66 -20.61 -7.90
N LEU A 286 10.69 -21.88 -8.32
CA LEU A 286 9.62 -22.49 -9.10
C LEU A 286 8.48 -23.01 -8.20
N PRO A 287 7.22 -22.95 -8.67
CA PRO A 287 6.10 -23.60 -8.00
C PRO A 287 6.24 -25.14 -8.11
N LYS A 288 5.56 -25.88 -7.22
CA LYS A 288 5.79 -27.32 -7.04
C LYS A 288 5.61 -28.12 -8.34
N GLU A 289 4.58 -27.79 -9.10
CA GLU A 289 4.21 -28.40 -10.37
C GLU A 289 5.21 -28.15 -11.51
N MET A 290 6.09 -27.15 -11.37
CA MET A 290 7.17 -26.86 -12.33
C MET A 290 8.53 -27.37 -11.85
N ARG A 291 8.64 -27.82 -10.60
CA ARG A 291 9.84 -28.51 -10.14
C ARG A 291 9.83 -29.88 -10.80
N LYS A 292 10.87 -30.17 -11.58
CA LYS A 292 11.07 -31.54 -12.07
C LYS A 292 11.10 -32.47 -10.86
N ILE A 293 10.28 -33.51 -10.88
CA ILE A 293 10.37 -34.61 -9.93
C ILE A 293 11.62 -35.37 -10.35
N ASP A 294 12.74 -35.13 -9.65
CA ASP A 294 13.94 -35.95 -9.73
C ASP A 294 13.71 -37.30 -9.03
#